data_AF-A0A2D4EQ26-F1
#
_entry.id   AF-A0A2D4EQ26-F1
#
_cell.length_a   1.000
_cell.length_b   1.000
_cell.length_c   1.000
_cell.angle_alpha   90.00
_cell.angle_beta   90.00
_cell.angle_gamma   90.00
#
_symmetry.space_group_name_H-M   'P 1'
#
loop_
_entity.id
_entity.type
_entity.pdbx_description
1 polymer ?
#
loop_
_entity_poly.entity_id
_entity_poly.type
_entity_poly.pdbx_seq_one_letter_code
_entity_poly.pdbx_strand_id
1 'polypeptide(L)'
;MSYAEKPDEITKDEWMEKLNNLHIQRADMNRLIMNYLVTEGFKEAAEKFRMESGIEPSVDLETLDERIKIREMILKGQIQEAIALINSLHPELLDTNRYLYFHLQVS
;
A
#
# COMPACT_ATOMS: atom_id res chain seq x y z
N MET A 1 6.95 50.01 -6.03
CA MET A 1 7.15 48.60 -5.67
C MET A 1 5.81 48.09 -5.13
N SER A 2 5.05 47.33 -5.93
CA SER A 2 3.80 46.72 -5.47
C SER A 2 4.18 45.52 -4.61
N TYR A 3 3.82 45.57 -3.33
CA TYR A 3 3.93 44.42 -2.45
C TYR A 3 3.09 43.30 -3.05
N ALA A 4 3.71 42.15 -3.27
CA ALA A 4 3.03 40.95 -3.73
C ALA A 4 1.89 40.62 -2.76
N GLU A 5 0.68 40.45 -3.29
CA GLU A 5 -0.49 39.97 -2.55
C GLU A 5 -0.11 38.67 -1.83
N LYS A 6 -0.26 38.65 -0.50
CA LYS A 6 -0.19 37.40 0.25
C LYS A 6 -1.32 36.50 -0.29
N PRO A 7 -1.08 35.21 -0.58
CA PRO A 7 -2.16 34.33 -0.98
C PRO A 7 -3.19 34.30 0.14
N ASP A 8 -4.46 34.52 -0.20
CA ASP A 8 -5.57 34.61 0.74
C ASP A 8 -5.51 33.45 1.77
N GLU A 9 -5.35 33.80 3.05
CA GLU A 9 -5.48 32.85 4.14
C GLU A 9 -6.94 32.39 4.18
N ILE A 10 -7.22 31.21 3.63
CA ILE A 10 -8.54 30.60 3.68
C ILE A 10 -9.00 30.51 5.13
N THR A 11 -10.17 31.07 5.42
CA THR A 11 -10.72 30.99 6.77
C THR A 11 -11.17 29.57 7.07
N LYS A 12 -11.26 29.21 8.36
CA LYS A 12 -11.73 27.89 8.77
C LYS A 12 -13.14 27.59 8.21
N ASP A 13 -14.01 28.58 8.19
CA ASP A 13 -15.39 28.41 7.74
C ASP A 13 -15.45 28.16 6.22
N GLU A 14 -14.68 28.90 5.42
CA GLU A 14 -14.54 28.67 3.98
C GLU A 14 -13.93 27.29 3.67
N TRP A 15 -12.96 26.83 4.49
CA TRP A 15 -12.39 25.50 4.35
C TRP A 15 -13.43 24.41 4.63
N MET A 16 -14.21 24.55 5.70
CA MET A 16 -15.26 23.60 6.06
C MET A 16 -16.37 23.55 5.01
N GLU A 17 -16.75 24.69 4.43
CA GLU A 17 -17.73 24.76 3.35
C GLU A 17 -17.24 23.99 2.11
N LYS A 18 -15.99 24.25 1.68
CA LYS A 18 -15.38 23.51 0.57
C LYS A 18 -15.33 22.02 0.86
N LEU A 19 -14.93 21.63 2.07
CA LEU A 19 -14.84 20.23 2.47
C LEU A 19 -16.21 19.53 2.46
N ASN A 20 -17.26 20.20 2.95
CA ASN A 20 -18.62 19.65 2.95
C ASN A 20 -19.19 19.50 1.53
N ASN A 21 -18.76 20.36 0.60
CA ASN A 21 -19.15 20.31 -0.80
C ASN A 21 -18.39 19.21 -1.60
N LEU A 22 -17.32 18.65 -1.05
CA LEU A 22 -16.61 17.53 -1.69
C LEU A 22 -17.38 16.23 -1.45
N HIS A 23 -18.00 15.72 -2.51
CA HIS A 23 -18.62 14.40 -2.47
C HIS A 23 -17.65 13.32 -2.94
N ILE A 24 -17.09 12.55 -2.00
CA ILE A 24 -16.31 11.35 -2.32
C ILE A 24 -17.28 10.19 -2.49
N GLN A 25 -17.24 9.52 -3.64
CA GLN A 25 -18.08 8.34 -3.84
C GLN A 25 -17.63 7.21 -2.91
N ARG A 26 -18.59 6.56 -2.26
CA ARG A 26 -18.33 5.39 -1.40
C ARG A 26 -17.50 4.32 -2.12
N ALA A 27 -17.75 4.12 -3.41
CA ALA A 27 -17.00 3.15 -4.21
C ALA A 27 -15.50 3.48 -4.27
N ASP A 28 -15.14 4.76 -4.38
CA ASP A 28 -13.74 5.19 -4.45
C ASP A 28 -13.06 5.04 -3.09
N MET A 29 -13.77 5.36 -2.01
CA MET A 29 -13.29 5.09 -0.65
C MET A 29 -13.06 3.59 -0.42
N ASN A 30 -14.00 2.74 -0.84
CA ASN A 30 -13.86 1.30 -0.68
C ASN A 30 -12.69 0.75 -1.51
N ARG A 31 -12.45 1.27 -2.72
CA ARG A 31 -11.26 0.92 -3.51
C ARG A 31 -9.97 1.30 -2.80
N LEU A 32 -9.91 2.48 -2.20
CA LEU A 32 -8.74 2.93 -1.44
C LEU A 32 -8.48 2.01 -0.24
N ILE A 33 -9.53 1.68 0.52
CA ILE A 33 -9.43 0.76 1.67
C ILE A 33 -8.94 -0.61 1.20
N MET A 34 -9.54 -1.17 0.14
CA MET A 34 -9.13 -2.46 -0.40
C MET A 34 -7.66 -2.46 -0.82
N ASN A 35 -7.23 -1.41 -1.53
CA ASN A 35 -5.84 -1.27 -1.95
C ASN A 35 -4.87 -1.22 -0.76
N TYR A 36 -5.23 -0.49 0.30
CA TYR A 36 -4.44 -0.43 1.52
C TYR A 36 -4.31 -1.81 2.19
N LEU A 37 -5.41 -2.52 2.39
CA LEU A 37 -5.41 -3.85 3.01
C LEU A 37 -4.53 -4.84 2.23
N VAL A 38 -4.63 -4.82 0.90
CA VAL A 38 -3.82 -5.66 0.01
C VAL A 38 -2.34 -5.29 0.05
N THR A 39 -2.03 -3.99 0.02
CA THR A 39 -0.64 -3.50 -0.02
C THR A 39 0.10 -3.85 1.26
N GLU A 40 -0.54 -3.61 2.40
CA GLU A 40 0.00 -3.96 3.72
C GLU A 40 -0.01 -5.46 4.00
N GLY A 41 -0.76 -6.26 3.23
CA GLY A 41 -0.85 -7.71 3.42
C GLY A 41 -1.78 -8.10 4.56
N PHE A 42 -2.82 -7.32 4.83
CA PHE A 42 -3.89 -7.67 5.76
C PHE A 42 -4.91 -8.60 5.08
N LYS A 43 -4.50 -9.85 4.78
CA LYS A 43 -5.29 -10.83 4.01
C LYS A 43 -6.71 -11.02 4.57
N GLU A 44 -6.82 -11.38 5.86
CA GLU A 44 -8.12 -11.64 6.50
C GLU A 44 -9.06 -10.42 6.45
N ALA A 45 -8.51 -9.23 6.67
CA ALA A 45 -9.27 -7.99 6.58
C ALA A 45 -9.72 -7.71 5.14
N ALA A 46 -8.86 -7.93 4.15
CA ALA A 46 -9.20 -7.77 2.74
C ALA A 46 -10.30 -8.75 2.30
N GLU A 47 -10.26 -10.01 2.75
CA GLU A 47 -11.28 -11.02 2.44
C GLU A 47 -12.65 -10.64 2.99
N LYS A 48 -12.70 -10.25 4.28
CA LYS A 48 -13.93 -9.78 4.92
C LYS A 48 -14.45 -8.51 4.25
N PHE A 49 -13.56 -7.56 3.99
CA PHE A 49 -13.92 -6.30 3.34
C PHE A 49 -14.44 -6.51 1.91
N ARG A 50 -13.90 -7.48 1.15
CA ARG A 50 -14.44 -7.87 -0.16
C ARG A 50 -15.90 -8.32 -0.05
N MET A 51 -16.20 -9.20 0.91
CA MET A 51 -17.57 -9.71 1.13
C MET A 51 -18.56 -8.60 1.48
N GLU A 52 -18.13 -7.62 2.29
CA GLU A 52 -18.99 -6.52 2.74
C GLU A 52 -19.15 -5.40 1.69
N SER A 53 -18.06 -5.04 1.00
CA SER A 53 -18.02 -3.89 0.09
C SER A 53 -18.31 -4.23 -1.37
N GLY A 54 -18.20 -5.51 -1.76
CA GLY A 54 -18.27 -5.96 -3.15
C GLY A 54 -17.12 -5.47 -4.03
N ILE A 55 -16.07 -4.87 -3.45
CA ILE A 55 -14.88 -4.43 -4.19
C ILE A 55 -13.96 -5.63 -4.37
N GLU A 56 -13.64 -5.94 -5.63
CA GLU A 56 -12.62 -6.92 -5.94
C GLU A 56 -11.20 -6.35 -5.77
N PRO A 57 -10.28 -7.10 -5.14
CA PRO A 57 -8.88 -6.70 -5.02
C PRO A 57 -8.17 -6.74 -6.37
N SER A 58 -7.13 -5.91 -6.53
CA SER A 58 -6.35 -5.84 -7.77
C SER A 58 -5.40 -7.02 -7.99
N VAL A 59 -5.23 -7.86 -6.98
CA VAL A 59 -4.39 -9.06 -7.00
C VAL A 59 -5.13 -10.19 -6.31
N ASP A 60 -4.76 -11.43 -6.61
CA ASP A 60 -5.29 -12.59 -5.92
C ASP A 60 -4.86 -12.58 -4.45
N LEU A 61 -5.82 -12.65 -3.52
CA LEU A 61 -5.58 -12.63 -2.08
C LEU A 61 -4.76 -13.83 -1.60
N GLU A 62 -4.78 -14.95 -2.33
CA GLU A 62 -3.95 -16.10 -1.98
C GLU A 62 -2.45 -15.81 -2.10
N THR A 63 -2.06 -14.92 -3.02
CA THR A 63 -0.66 -14.50 -3.21
C THR A 63 -0.12 -13.62 -2.06
N LEU A 64 -0.99 -13.11 -1.19
CA LEU A 64 -0.56 -12.29 -0.05
C LEU A 64 0.20 -13.12 0.98
N ASP A 65 -0.12 -14.41 1.15
CA ASP A 65 0.55 -15.27 2.13
C ASP A 65 2.07 -15.34 1.87
N GLU A 66 2.44 -15.44 0.61
CA GLU A 66 3.84 -15.44 0.17
C GLU A 66 4.55 -14.12 0.52
N ARG A 67 3.90 -12.99 0.21
CA ARG A 67 4.44 -11.65 0.52
C ARG A 67 4.57 -11.41 2.03
N ILE A 68 3.57 -11.82 2.81
CA ILE A 68 3.57 -11.71 4.26
C ILE A 68 4.71 -12.56 4.83
N LYS A 69 4.85 -13.80 4.37
CA LYS A 69 5.91 -14.72 4.82
C LYS A 69 7.31 -14.19 4.51
N ILE A 70 7.54 -13.67 3.30
CA ILE A 70 8.81 -13.03 2.93
C ILE A 70 9.09 -11.85 3.86
N ARG A 71 8.10 -10.97 4.09
CA ARG A 71 8.25 -9.82 5.00
C ARG A 71 8.59 -10.26 6.42
N GLU A 72 7.91 -11.27 6.95
CA GLU A 72 8.18 -11.79 8.29
C GLU A 72 9.60 -12.34 8.43
N MET A 73 10.08 -13.10 7.43
CA MET A 73 11.45 -13.62 7.43
C MET A 73 12.46 -12.47 7.47
N ILE A 74 12.24 -11.42 6.66
CA ILE A 74 13.09 -10.23 6.65
C ILE A 74 13.09 -9.54 8.02
N LEU A 75 11.90 -9.30 8.62
CA LEU A 75 11.77 -8.66 9.92
C LEU A 75 12.39 -9.47 11.07
N LYS A 76 12.47 -10.80 10.93
CA LYS A 76 13.12 -11.70 11.88
C LYS A 76 14.63 -11.84 11.65
N GLY A 77 15.20 -11.17 10.63
CA GLY A 77 16.60 -11.29 10.24
C GLY A 77 16.95 -12.60 9.51
N GLN A 78 15.93 -13.37 9.08
CA GLN A 78 16.08 -14.63 8.33
C GLN A 78 16.27 -14.34 6.83
N ILE A 79 17.33 -13.59 6.50
CA ILE A 79 17.56 -13.05 5.16
C ILE A 79 17.84 -14.15 4.13
N GLN A 80 18.58 -15.19 4.50
CA GLN A 80 18.92 -16.27 3.56
C GLN A 80 17.68 -17.08 3.18
N GLU A 81 16.81 -17.36 4.15
CA GLU A 81 15.52 -18.02 3.92
C GLU A 81 14.59 -17.14 3.09
N ALA A 82 14.56 -15.82 3.34
CA ALA A 82 13.79 -14.88 2.55
C ALA A 82 14.26 -14.85 1.08
N ILE A 83 15.58 -14.80 0.84
CA ILE A 83 16.17 -14.84 -0.52
C ILE A 83 15.82 -16.15 -1.22
N ALA A 84 15.96 -17.29 -0.54
CA ALA A 84 15.63 -18.59 -1.12
C ALA A 84 14.14 -18.67 -1.50
N LEU A 85 13.26 -18.18 -0.65
CA LEU A 85 11.82 -18.14 -0.93
C LEU A 85 11.50 -17.20 -2.10
N ILE A 86 12.08 -16.00 -2.13
CA ILE A 86 11.93 -15.06 -3.25
C ILE A 86 12.37 -15.72 -4.56
N ASN A 87 13.53 -16.37 -4.60
CA ASN A 87 14.02 -17.03 -5.81
C ASN A 87 13.17 -18.23 -6.24
N SER A 88 12.50 -18.92 -5.29
CA SER A 88 11.57 -20.00 -5.64
C SER A 88 10.26 -19.50 -6.26
N LEU A 89 9.79 -18.32 -5.84
CA LEU A 89 8.51 -17.74 -6.28
C LEU A 89 8.68 -16.84 -7.50
N HIS A 90 9.75 -16.06 -7.52
CA HIS A 90 10.10 -15.09 -8.56
C HIS A 90 11.60 -15.16 -8.89
N PRO A 91 12.05 -16.17 -9.66
CA PRO A 91 13.47 -16.46 -9.89
C PRO A 91 14.28 -15.29 -10.43
N GLU A 92 13.68 -14.42 -11.25
CA GLU A 92 14.39 -13.30 -11.90
C GLU A 92 14.33 -11.99 -11.10
N LEU A 93 13.60 -11.93 -9.98
CA LEU A 93 13.33 -10.66 -9.28
C LEU A 93 14.60 -10.03 -8.72
N LEU A 94 15.45 -10.83 -8.07
CA LEU A 94 16.68 -10.34 -7.45
C LEU A 94 17.79 -10.10 -8.49
N ASP A 95 17.79 -10.88 -9.58
CA ASP A 95 18.72 -10.70 -10.70
C ASP A 95 18.46 -9.41 -11.48
N THR A 96 17.18 -9.09 -11.71
CA THR A 96 16.77 -7.86 -12.41
C THR A 96 16.80 -6.63 -11.52
N ASN A 97 16.72 -6.80 -10.19
CA ASN A 97 16.74 -5.71 -9.22
C ASN A 97 17.92 -5.81 -8.24
N ARG A 98 19.13 -5.51 -8.75
CA ARG A 98 20.38 -5.55 -7.97
C ARG A 98 20.37 -4.64 -6.73
N TYR A 99 19.66 -3.52 -6.75
CA TYR A 99 19.55 -2.65 -5.58
C TYR A 99 18.73 -3.31 -4.47
N LEU A 100 17.62 -3.97 -4.80
CA LEU A 100 16.83 -4.73 -3.82
C LEU A 100 17.66 -5.85 -3.18
N TYR A 101 18.40 -6.60 -4.00
CA TYR A 101 19.28 -7.66 -3.51
C TYR A 101 20.32 -7.13 -2.51
N PHE A 102 21.00 -6.02 -2.84
CA PHE A 102 21.96 -5.39 -1.94
C PHE A 102 21.31 -5.00 -0.60
N HIS A 103 20.15 -4.33 -0.63
CA HIS A 103 19.47 -3.90 0.60
C HIS A 103 19.09 -5.09 1.49
N LEU A 104 18.62 -6.19 0.91
CA LEU A 104 18.31 -7.40 1.67
C LEU A 104 19.53 -7.94 2.41
N GLN A 105 20.72 -7.87 1.82
CA GLN A 105 21.96 -8.38 2.43
C GLN A 105 22.51 -7.49 3.55
N VAL A 106 22.19 -6.19 3.55
CA VAL A 106 22.67 -5.22 4.54
C VAL A 106 21.62 -4.83 5.60
N SER A 107 20.42 -5.43 5.53
CA SER A 107 19.32 -5.22 6.49
C SER A 107 19.44 -6.08 7.74
#